data_AF-A0A060Z054-F1
#
_entry.id   AF-A0A060Z054-F1
#
_cell.length_a   1.000
_cell.length_b   1.000
_cell.length_c   1.000
_cell.angle_alpha   90.00
_cell.angle_beta   90.00
_cell.angle_gamma   90.00
#
_symmetry.space_group_name_H-M   'P 1'
#
loop_
_entity.id
_entity.type
_entity.pdbx_description
1 polymer ?
#
loop_
_entity_poly.entity_id
_entity_poly.type
_entity_poly.pdbx_seq_one_letter_code
_entity_poly.pdbx_strand_id
1 'polypeptide(L)'
;MLCVSEEVDYSSYGTHSLTRKKKAVVALRNDVNRKRPHIRIGMPQDFRPVSSIIDVDILPESHRRVRLYRHGSDKPLGFYIRDGTSVRVTPHGLEKVPGIFIS
;
A
#
# COMPACT_ATOMS: atom_id res chain seq x y z
N MET A 1 -9.86 -2.72 24.57
CA MET A 1 -8.96 -1.81 23.84
C MET A 1 -7.62 -2.52 23.73
N LEU A 2 -7.47 -3.36 22.70
CA LEU A 2 -6.21 -4.06 22.47
C LEU A 2 -5.35 -3.16 21.58
N CYS A 3 -4.33 -2.54 22.18
CA CYS A 3 -3.19 -2.07 21.41
C CYS A 3 -2.53 -3.31 20.79
N VAL A 4 -2.69 -3.49 19.48
CA VAL A 4 -1.78 -4.34 18.73
C VAL A 4 -0.49 -3.54 18.60
N SER A 5 0.49 -3.86 19.42
CA SER A 5 1.87 -3.45 19.17
C SER A 5 2.30 -4.08 17.86
N GLU A 6 2.41 -3.27 16.81
CA GLU A 6 3.01 -3.70 15.56
C GLU A 6 4.53 -3.80 15.79
N GLU A 7 4.98 -5.00 16.14
CA GLU A 7 6.40 -5.39 16.09
C GLU A 7 6.85 -5.27 14.62
N VAL A 8 7.53 -4.18 14.29
CA VAL A 8 8.11 -3.98 12.96
C VAL A 8 9.36 -4.85 12.85
N ASP A 9 9.19 -6.05 12.30
CA ASP A 9 10.28 -6.99 12.03
C ASP A 9 11.21 -6.43 10.93
N TYR A 10 12.22 -5.68 11.35
CA TYR A 10 13.27 -5.09 10.49
C TYR A 10 14.12 -6.15 9.78
N SER A 11 14.00 -7.42 10.19
CA SER A 11 14.85 -8.54 9.77
C SER A 11 14.44 -9.20 8.45
N SER A 12 13.27 -8.87 7.88
CA SER A 12 12.75 -9.56 6.69
C SER A 12 13.23 -9.01 5.34
N TYR A 13 13.98 -7.90 5.31
CA TYR A 13 14.59 -7.39 4.07
C TYR A 13 15.87 -8.15 3.74
N GLY A 14 15.73 -9.48 3.62
CA GLY A 14 16.78 -10.40 3.22
C GLY A 14 17.28 -10.06 1.82
N THR A 15 18.55 -9.71 1.73
CA THR A 15 19.32 -9.55 0.51
C THR A 15 19.41 -10.88 -0.23
N HIS A 16 18.38 -11.23 -1.02
CA HIS A 16 18.47 -12.33 -1.98
C HIS A 16 19.30 -11.92 -3.20
N SER A 17 20.58 -11.57 -2.98
CA SER A 17 21.57 -11.64 -4.07
C SER A 17 22.15 -13.04 -4.07
N LEU A 18 21.67 -13.90 -4.96
CA LEU A 18 22.29 -15.19 -5.25
C LEU A 18 23.72 -14.92 -5.75
N THR A 19 24.70 -15.00 -4.85
CA THR A 19 26.12 -14.89 -5.21
C THR A 19 26.54 -16.15 -5.96
N ARG A 20 26.29 -16.16 -7.27
CA ARG A 20 26.78 -17.22 -8.16
C ARG A 20 28.31 -17.14 -8.22
N LYS A 21 29.01 -17.88 -7.37
CA LYS A 21 30.46 -18.12 -7.46
C LYS A 21 30.76 -18.81 -8.81
N LYS A 22 31.24 -18.05 -9.80
CA LYS A 22 31.85 -18.62 -11.02
C LYS A 22 33.36 -18.72 -10.81
N LYS A 23 33.89 -19.95 -10.92
CA LYS A 23 35.33 -20.24 -10.95
C LYS A 23 35.99 -19.45 -12.11
N ALA A 24 37.16 -18.89 -11.83
CA ALA A 24 37.96 -18.15 -12.79
C ALA A 24 38.55 -19.08 -13.86
N VAL A 25 38.32 -18.75 -15.13
CA VAL A 25 39.15 -19.19 -16.25
C VAL A 25 39.53 -17.93 -17.02
N VAL A 26 40.82 -17.67 -17.08
CA VAL A 26 41.45 -16.54 -17.78
C VAL A 26 41.23 -16.70 -19.27
N ALA A 27 40.55 -15.75 -19.91
CA ALA A 27 40.57 -15.58 -21.35
C ALA A 27 40.43 -14.09 -21.71
N LEU A 28 41.47 -13.60 -22.39
CA LEU A 28 41.66 -12.25 -22.89
C LEU A 28 40.50 -11.80 -23.80
N ARG A 29 39.75 -10.76 -23.40
CA ARG A 29 38.91 -9.98 -24.30
C ARG A 29 38.93 -8.51 -23.90
N ASN A 30 39.52 -7.68 -24.77
CA ASN A 30 39.32 -6.23 -24.78
C ASN A 30 37.87 -5.95 -25.15
N ASP A 31 36.98 -5.99 -24.16
CA ASP A 31 35.65 -5.42 -24.30
C ASP A 31 35.76 -3.94 -23.93
N VAL A 32 35.49 -3.08 -24.91
CA VAL A 32 35.22 -1.65 -24.71
C VAL A 32 33.96 -1.59 -23.85
N ASN A 33 34.16 -1.82 -22.56
CA ASN A 33 33.15 -1.83 -21.53
C ASN A 33 32.68 -0.39 -21.43
N ARG A 34 31.64 -0.04 -22.19
CA ARG A 34 30.74 1.06 -21.86
C ARG A 34 30.20 0.73 -20.48
N LYS A 35 30.96 1.10 -19.44
CA LYS A 35 30.59 0.92 -18.04
C LYS A 35 29.31 1.72 -17.87
N ARG A 36 28.18 1.03 -17.99
CA ARG A 36 26.87 1.61 -17.68
C ARG A 36 27.02 2.24 -16.29
N PRO A 37 26.61 3.49 -16.08
CA PRO A 37 26.74 4.13 -14.78
C PRO A 37 26.10 3.23 -13.73
N HIS A 38 26.85 2.89 -12.70
CA HIS A 38 26.38 2.03 -11.63
C HIS A 38 25.32 2.78 -10.84
N ILE A 39 24.05 2.42 -11.03
CA ILE A 39 22.93 3.02 -10.31
C ILE A 39 23.02 2.57 -8.85
N ARG A 40 23.25 3.52 -7.94
CA ARG A 40 23.29 3.28 -6.49
C ARG A 40 21.88 3.43 -5.94
N ILE A 41 21.19 2.31 -5.72
CA ILE A 41 19.88 2.28 -5.06
C ILE A 41 20.13 2.19 -3.53
N GLY A 42 19.61 3.15 -2.77
CA GLY A 42 19.75 3.21 -1.31
C GLY A 42 18.72 2.34 -0.57
N MET A 43 18.89 2.20 0.74
CA MET A 43 17.87 1.57 1.60
C MET A 43 16.63 2.47 1.67
N PRO A 44 15.41 1.91 1.78
CA PRO A 44 14.23 2.74 1.92
C PRO A 44 14.25 3.43 3.29
N GLN A 45 13.75 4.66 3.32
CA GLN A 45 13.77 5.57 4.46
C GLN A 45 12.38 6.19 4.63
N ASP A 46 12.08 6.67 5.83
CA ASP A 46 10.79 7.31 6.17
C ASP A 46 9.56 6.43 5.87
N PHE A 47 9.59 5.19 6.36
CA PHE A 47 8.44 4.28 6.25
C PHE A 47 7.27 4.79 7.09
N ARG A 48 6.17 5.10 6.41
CA ARG A 48 4.93 5.52 7.07
C ARG A 48 3.74 4.77 6.47
N PRO A 49 2.85 4.21 7.30
CA PRO A 49 1.64 3.57 6.80
C PRO A 49 0.71 4.62 6.19
N VAL A 50 0.23 4.38 4.98
CA VAL A 50 -0.64 5.32 4.25
C VAL A 50 -2.12 4.96 4.44
N SER A 51 -2.44 3.68 4.30
CA SER A 51 -3.81 3.18 4.40
C SER A 51 -3.87 1.70 4.80
N SER A 52 -5.02 1.29 5.32
CA SER A 52 -5.34 -0.11 5.56
C SER A 52 -6.84 -0.40 5.40
N ILE A 53 -7.17 -1.65 5.06
CA ILE A 53 -8.54 -2.17 5.13
C ILE A 53 -8.66 -2.93 6.45
N ILE A 54 -9.69 -2.61 7.23
CA ILE A 54 -9.91 -3.19 8.56
C ILE A 54 -11.30 -3.84 8.64
N ASP A 55 -11.51 -4.63 9.68
CA ASP A 55 -12.82 -5.21 10.04
C ASP A 55 -13.46 -6.05 8.94
N VAL A 56 -12.65 -6.62 8.03
CA VAL A 56 -13.10 -7.41 6.88
C VAL A 56 -13.98 -8.59 7.32
N ASP A 57 -13.68 -9.20 8.46
CA ASP A 57 -14.38 -10.40 8.93
C ASP A 57 -15.73 -10.11 9.61
N ILE A 58 -15.99 -8.85 9.96
CA ILE A 58 -17.21 -8.44 10.68
C ILE A 58 -18.12 -7.53 9.85
N LEU A 59 -17.62 -7.02 8.71
CA LEU A 59 -18.40 -6.21 7.77
C LEU A 59 -19.11 -7.11 6.75
N PRO A 60 -20.31 -6.71 6.28
CA PRO A 60 -20.90 -7.32 5.11
C PRO A 60 -19.96 -7.20 3.89
N GLU A 61 -19.99 -8.19 2.99
CA GLU A 61 -19.15 -8.23 1.78
C GLU A 61 -19.26 -6.97 0.90
N SER A 62 -20.43 -6.34 0.91
CA SER A 62 -20.70 -5.10 0.16
C SER A 62 -20.08 -3.84 0.77
N HIS A 63 -19.49 -3.93 1.97
CA HIS A 63 -18.93 -2.81 2.70
C HIS A 63 -17.44 -2.98 2.93
N ARG A 64 -16.70 -1.87 2.89
CA ARG A 64 -15.27 -1.83 3.21
C ARG A 64 -15.00 -0.70 4.18
N ARG A 65 -14.31 -0.99 5.28
CA ARG A 65 -13.83 0.02 6.23
C ARG A 65 -12.37 0.31 5.93
N VAL A 66 -12.11 1.55 5.52
CA VAL A 66 -10.79 2.02 5.11
C VAL A 66 -10.25 2.99 6.16
N ARG A 67 -9.00 2.79 6.59
CA ARG A 67 -8.26 3.73 7.43
C ARG A 67 -7.26 4.48 6.56
N LEU A 68 -7.26 5.81 6.61
CA LEU A 68 -6.30 6.68 5.92
C LEU A 68 -5.47 7.44 6.95
N TYR A 69 -4.15 7.47 6.78
CA TYR A 69 -3.23 8.18 7.66
C TYR A 69 -2.78 9.49 7.02
N ARG A 70 -2.93 10.60 7.75
CA ARG A 70 -2.47 11.93 7.28
C ARG A 70 -1.03 12.16 7.72
N HIS A 71 -0.13 12.39 6.76
CA HIS A 71 1.29 12.61 7.03
C HIS A 71 1.64 14.09 7.21
N GLY A 72 0.94 14.78 8.12
CA GLY A 72 1.26 16.16 8.51
C GLY A 72 1.15 17.22 7.41
N SER A 73 0.81 16.84 6.17
CA SER A 73 0.56 17.76 5.07
C SER A 73 -0.90 18.21 5.07
N ASP A 74 -1.16 19.45 4.67
CA ASP A 74 -2.50 19.98 4.39
C ASP A 74 -3.07 19.56 3.03
N LYS A 75 -2.45 18.55 2.39
CA LYS A 75 -2.97 17.96 1.16
C LYS A 75 -4.33 17.30 1.44
N PRO A 76 -5.34 17.54 0.59
CA PRO A 76 -6.63 16.87 0.72
C PRO A 76 -6.48 15.36 0.48
N LEU A 77 -7.46 14.58 0.96
CA LEU A 77 -7.47 13.11 0.81
C LEU A 77 -7.66 12.63 -0.65
N GLY A 78 -7.98 13.54 -1.58
CA GLY A 78 -8.07 13.24 -3.01
C GLY A 78 -9.44 12.77 -3.49
N PHE A 79 -10.50 13.00 -2.71
CA PHE A 79 -11.87 12.71 -3.12
C PHE A 79 -12.84 13.78 -2.62
N TYR A 80 -13.96 13.93 -3.35
CA TYR A 80 -15.07 14.78 -2.96
C TYR A 80 -16.26 13.93 -2.52
N ILE A 81 -17.06 14.45 -1.60
CA ILE A 81 -18.32 13.84 -1.20
C ILE A 81 -19.48 14.68 -1.72
N ARG A 82 -20.54 14.01 -2.15
CA ARG A 82 -21.79 14.63 -2.55
C ARG A 82 -22.97 13.95 -1.88
N ASP A 83 -24.05 14.70 -1.76
CA ASP A 83 -25.33 14.13 -1.42
C ASP A 83 -25.94 13.39 -2.62
N GLY A 84 -26.84 12.46 -2.31
CA GLY A 84 -27.60 11.70 -3.28
C GLY A 84 -28.72 10.95 -2.60
N THR A 85 -29.34 10.05 -3.37
CA THR A 85 -30.43 9.21 -2.88
C THR A 85 -30.04 7.74 -3.04
N SER A 86 -30.19 6.97 -1.97
CA SER A 86 -30.05 5.51 -1.99
C SER A 86 -31.42 4.86 -1.81
N VAL A 87 -31.59 3.66 -2.36
CA VAL A 87 -32.82 2.89 -2.21
C VAL A 87 -32.55 1.79 -1.19
N ARG A 88 -33.39 1.68 -0.15
CA ARG A 88 -33.28 0.67 0.89
C ARG A 88 -34.57 -0.11 1.04
N VAL A 89 -34.42 -1.38 1.39
CA VAL A 89 -35.55 -2.21 1.82
C VAL A 89 -35.75 -1.96 3.31
N THR A 90 -36.91 -1.44 3.67
CA THR A 90 -37.36 -1.24 5.05
C THR A 90 -38.48 -2.24 5.34
N PRO A 91 -38.88 -2.43 6.61
CA PRO A 91 -40.05 -3.23 6.95
C PRO A 91 -41.35 -2.74 6.30
N HIS A 92 -41.42 -1.49 5.86
CA HIS A 92 -42.59 -0.89 5.21
C HIS A 92 -42.52 -0.92 3.67
N GLY A 93 -41.43 -1.44 3.10
CA GLY A 93 -41.26 -1.60 1.65
C GLY A 93 -39.96 -1.00 1.13
N LEU A 94 -39.98 -0.52 -0.11
CA LEU A 94 -38.82 0.08 -0.77
C LEU A 94 -38.85 1.60 -0.58
N GLU A 95 -37.84 2.15 0.07
CA GLU A 95 -37.78 3.57 0.38
C GLU A 95 -36.56 4.25 -0.24
N LYS A 96 -36.76 5.47 -0.74
CA LYS A 96 -35.69 6.37 -1.17
C LYS A 96 -35.23 7.19 0.03
N VAL A 97 -34.00 6.96 0.47
CA VAL A 97 -33.41 7.63 1.63
C VAL A 97 -32.19 8.47 1.21
N PRO A 98 -31.90 9.58 1.92
CA PRO A 98 -30.67 10.34 1.70
C PRO A 98 -29.42 9.45 1.85
N GLY A 99 -28.44 9.64 0.98
CA GLY A 99 -27.17 8.93 1.00
C GLY A 99 -26.02 9.84 0.61
N ILE A 100 -24.82 9.51 1.09
CA ILE A 100 -23.59 10.24 0.78
C ILE A 100 -22.75 9.37 -0.15
N PHE A 101 -22.22 9.97 -1.21
CA PHE A 101 -21.45 9.28 -2.24
C PHE A 101 -20.13 10.01 -2.53
N ILE A 102 -19.10 9.24 -2.88
CA ILE A 102 -17.85 9.79 -3.41
C ILE A 102 -18.09 10.17 -4.88
N SER A 103 -17.54 11.32 -5.32
CA SER A 103 -17.54 11.78 -6.72
C SER A 103 -16.16 11.70 -7.35
#